data_AF-A0ABD5SDD8-F1
#
_entry.id   AF-A0ABD5SDD8-F1
#
_cell.length_a   1.000
_cell.length_b   1.000
_cell.length_c   1.000
_cell.angle_alpha   90.00
_cell.angle_beta   90.00
_cell.angle_gamma   90.00
#
_symmetry.space_group_name_H-M   'P 1'
#
loop_
_entity.id
_entity.type
_entity.pdbx_description
1 polymer ?
#
loop_
_entity_poly.entity_id
_entity_poly.type
_entity_poly.pdbx_seq_one_letter_code
_entity_poly.pdbx_strand_id
1 'polypeptide(L)'
;GGRGWGLTTRDRAGVSETVQVVAYASAPMALAGPPIPELRLVCGAYATVLLCLGVWTVHGTTPIRTLVGGLPPALFGYGVGYRVVAAARTLFGG
;
A
#
# COMPACT_ATOMS: atom_id res chain seq x y z
N GLY A 1 -0.91 -37.80 -15.23
CA GLY A 1 -0.68 -36.68 -14.29
C GLY A 1 -0.78 -35.38 -15.06
N GLY A 2 -1.48 -34.36 -14.53
CA GLY A 2 -1.69 -33.10 -15.26
C GLY A 2 -2.71 -32.12 -14.66
N ARG A 3 -3.48 -32.52 -13.63
CA ARG A 3 -4.56 -31.70 -13.06
C ARG A 3 -4.15 -30.76 -11.91
N GLY A 4 -2.87 -30.73 -11.51
CA GLY A 4 -2.40 -29.93 -10.37
C GLY A 4 -1.88 -28.53 -10.71
N TRP A 5 -1.31 -28.35 -11.92
CA TRP A 5 -0.59 -27.12 -12.29
C TRP A 5 -1.50 -25.91 -12.52
N GLY A 6 -2.72 -26.12 -13.00
CA GLY A 6 -3.66 -25.03 -13.31
C GLY A 6 -4.24 -24.35 -12.07
N LEU A 7 -4.37 -25.07 -10.96
CA LEU A 7 -4.88 -24.53 -9.70
C LEU A 7 -3.84 -23.65 -9.02
N THR A 8 -2.60 -24.15 -8.88
CA THR A 8 -1.49 -23.40 -8.29
C THR A 8 -1.16 -22.14 -9.08
N THR A 9 -1.22 -22.18 -10.41
CA THR A 9 -0.89 -21.03 -11.25
C THR A 9 -1.89 -19.88 -11.09
N ARG A 10 -3.20 -20.16 -10.96
CA ARG A 10 -4.21 -19.12 -10.72
C ARG A 10 -4.08 -18.49 -9.34
N ASP A 11 -3.86 -19.32 -8.31
CA ASP A 11 -3.66 -18.81 -6.95
C ASP A 11 -2.43 -17.90 -6.87
N ARG A 12 -1.36 -18.23 -7.61
CA ARG A 12 -0.15 -17.40 -7.67
C ARG A 12 -0.29 -16.14 -8.52
N ALA A 13 -1.20 -16.12 -9.49
CA ALA A 13 -1.46 -14.92 -10.30
C ALA A 13 -1.97 -13.76 -9.43
N GLY A 14 -3.02 -14.00 -8.64
CA GLY A 14 -3.56 -12.97 -7.73
C GLY A 14 -2.54 -12.51 -6.68
N VAL A 15 -1.73 -13.42 -6.14
CA VAL A 15 -0.63 -13.06 -5.22
C VAL A 15 0.40 -12.16 -5.91
N SER A 16 0.78 -12.47 -7.15
CA SER A 16 1.78 -11.69 -7.90
C SER A 16 1.27 -10.27 -8.19
N GLU A 17 -0.01 -10.14 -8.54
CA GLU A 17 -0.67 -8.85 -8.74
C GLU A 17 -0.69 -8.02 -7.45
N THR A 18 -1.05 -8.62 -6.30
CA THR A 18 -1.00 -7.92 -5.01
C THR A 18 0.43 -7.51 -4.64
N VAL A 19 1.43 -8.36 -4.89
CA VAL A 19 2.85 -8.02 -4.66
C VAL A 19 3.27 -6.84 -5.53
N GLN A 20 2.88 -6.80 -6.80
CA GLN A 20 3.16 -5.68 -7.70
C GLN A 20 2.50 -4.39 -7.22
N VAL A 21 1.25 -4.45 -6.76
CA VAL A 21 0.56 -3.30 -6.15
C VAL A 21 1.36 -2.77 -4.97
N VAL A 22 1.78 -3.63 -4.04
CA VAL A 22 2.56 -3.22 -2.86
C VAL A 22 3.89 -2.60 -3.27
N ALA A 23 4.60 -3.20 -4.24
CA ALA A 23 5.87 -2.68 -4.73
C ALA A 23 5.70 -1.31 -5.40
N TYR A 24 4.72 -1.17 -6.29
CA TYR A 24 4.46 0.07 -7.02
C TYR A 24 3.96 1.18 -6.10
N ALA A 25 3.04 0.88 -5.18
CA ALA A 25 2.57 1.83 -4.17
C ALA A 25 3.72 2.32 -3.28
N SER A 26 4.68 1.45 -2.96
CA SER A 26 5.82 1.78 -2.10
C SER A 26 6.96 2.49 -2.82
N ALA A 27 6.99 2.53 -4.16
CA ALA A 27 8.07 3.13 -4.95
C ALA A 27 8.49 4.56 -4.52
N PRO A 28 7.59 5.53 -4.27
CA PRO A 28 7.99 6.87 -3.87
C PRO A 28 8.62 6.92 -2.47
N MET A 29 8.50 5.88 -1.66
CA MET A 29 9.14 5.83 -0.34
C MET A 29 10.66 5.88 -0.40
N ALA A 30 11.26 5.57 -1.55
CA ALA A 30 12.68 5.81 -1.80
C ALA A 30 13.07 7.30 -1.59
N LEU A 31 12.13 8.23 -1.77
CA LEU A 31 12.31 9.66 -1.56
C LEU A 31 12.02 10.11 -0.12
N ALA A 32 11.43 9.26 0.72
CA ALA A 32 10.98 9.63 2.07
C ALA A 32 12.10 9.59 3.15
N GLY A 33 13.34 9.29 2.75
CA GLY A 33 14.50 9.23 3.63
C GLY A 33 14.80 10.56 4.36
N PRO A 34 14.97 11.69 3.63
CA PRO A 34 15.20 12.99 4.23
C PRO A 34 14.10 13.38 5.24
N PRO A 35 14.43 14.13 6.30
CA PRO A 35 13.47 14.55 7.32
C PRO A 35 12.62 15.75 6.86
N ILE A 36 12.05 15.67 5.67
CA ILE A 36 11.18 16.72 5.08
C ILE A 36 9.72 16.28 5.26
N PRO A 37 8.94 16.92 6.15
CA PRO A 37 7.58 16.49 6.47
C PRO A 37 6.64 16.46 5.26
N GLU A 38 6.71 17.48 4.40
CA GLU A 38 5.86 17.60 3.21
C GLU A 38 6.12 16.45 2.24
N LEU A 39 7.41 16.12 2.01
CA LEU A 39 7.80 15.03 1.13
C LEU A 39 7.32 13.67 1.65
N ARG A 40 7.49 13.42 2.96
CA ARG A 40 6.98 12.19 3.59
C ARG A 40 5.47 12.10 3.50
N LEU A 41 4.76 13.20 3.75
CA LEU A 41 3.31 13.23 3.69
C LEU A 41 2.80 12.94 2.26
N VAL A 42 3.39 13.57 1.25
CA VAL A 42 3.03 13.35 -0.17
C VAL A 42 3.30 11.90 -0.58
N CYS A 43 4.49 11.37 -0.26
CA CYS A 43 4.80 9.97 -0.55
C CYS A 43 3.81 9.03 0.16
N GLY A 44 3.53 9.29 1.44
CA GLY A 44 2.64 8.48 2.27
C GLY A 44 1.20 8.47 1.79
N ALA A 45 0.68 9.63 1.38
CA ALA A 45 -0.65 9.76 0.81
C ALA A 45 -0.74 9.00 -0.53
N TYR A 46 0.24 9.20 -1.41
CA TYR A 46 0.32 8.48 -2.70
C TYR A 46 0.32 6.97 -2.51
N ALA A 47 1.19 6.46 -1.63
CA ALA A 47 1.33 5.03 -1.39
C ALA A 47 0.05 4.42 -0.79
N THR A 48 -0.56 5.12 0.17
CA THR A 48 -1.83 4.69 0.78
C THR A 48 -2.94 4.59 -0.27
N VAL A 49 -3.10 5.62 -1.10
CA VAL A 49 -4.13 5.65 -2.14
C VAL A 49 -3.92 4.53 -3.15
N LEU A 50 -2.71 4.36 -3.67
CA LEU A 50 -2.43 3.29 -4.63
C LEU A 50 -2.57 1.89 -4.04
N LEU A 51 -2.20 1.69 -2.77
CA LEU A 51 -2.41 0.41 -2.09
C LEU A 51 -3.90 0.08 -2.02
N CYS A 52 -4.74 1.03 -1.60
CA CYS A 52 -6.18 0.84 -1.56
C CYS A 52 -6.78 0.60 -2.96
N LEU A 53 -6.40 1.40 -3.97
CA LEU A 53 -6.88 1.22 -5.34
C LEU A 53 -6.45 -0.13 -5.93
N GLY A 54 -5.21 -0.57 -5.66
CA GLY A 54 -4.73 -1.87 -6.11
C GLY A 54 -5.44 -3.03 -5.41
N VAL A 55 -5.67 -2.96 -4.10
CA VAL A 55 -6.48 -3.95 -3.36
C VAL A 55 -7.90 -4.01 -3.91
N TRP A 56 -8.50 -2.85 -4.20
CA TRP A 56 -9.83 -2.79 -4.82
C TRP A 56 -9.85 -3.44 -6.20
N THR A 57 -8.85 -3.14 -7.03
CA THR A 57 -8.74 -3.62 -8.41
C THR A 57 -8.47 -5.13 -8.49
N VAL A 58 -7.50 -5.63 -7.70
CA VAL A 58 -7.09 -7.04 -7.74
C VAL A 58 -8.15 -7.95 -7.10
N HIS A 59 -8.81 -7.49 -6.03
CA HIS A 59 -9.71 -8.34 -5.24
C HIS A 59 -11.20 -8.03 -5.44
N GLY A 60 -11.58 -7.05 -6.27
CA GLY A 60 -12.98 -6.70 -6.54
C GLY A 60 -13.80 -6.39 -5.27
N THR A 61 -13.16 -5.78 -4.28
CA THR A 61 -13.77 -5.54 -2.96
C THR A 61 -14.79 -4.41 -2.99
N THR A 62 -15.65 -4.32 -1.97
CA THR A 62 -16.45 -3.11 -1.74
C THR A 62 -15.57 -2.03 -1.10
N PRO A 63 -15.89 -0.73 -1.23
CA PRO A 63 -15.05 0.35 -0.69
C PRO A 63 -14.73 0.19 0.81
N ILE A 64 -15.70 -0.23 1.62
CA ILE A 64 -15.49 -0.48 3.05
C ILE A 64 -14.48 -1.62 3.26
N ARG A 65 -14.61 -2.73 2.52
CA ARG A 65 -13.67 -3.86 2.60
C ARG A 65 -12.27 -3.47 2.14
N THR A 66 -12.17 -2.64 1.11
CA THR A 66 -10.89 -2.07 0.65
C THR A 66 -10.22 -1.26 1.76
N LEU A 67 -10.97 -0.39 2.44
CA LEU A 67 -10.41 0.44 3.53
C LEU A 67 -9.99 -0.42 4.72
N VAL A 68 -10.84 -1.37 5.14
CA VAL A 68 -10.53 -2.28 6.25
C VAL A 68 -9.30 -3.14 5.95
N GLY A 69 -9.12 -3.60 4.70
CA GLY A 69 -7.96 -4.40 4.31
C GLY A 69 -6.70 -3.57 4.04
N GLY A 70 -6.83 -2.37 3.47
CA GLY A 70 -5.71 -1.56 2.99
C GLY A 70 -5.16 -0.55 4.00
N LEU A 71 -6.01 0.01 4.88
CA LEU A 71 -5.57 1.03 5.84
C LEU A 71 -4.63 0.49 6.93
N PRO A 72 -4.85 -0.69 7.54
CA PRO A 72 -3.92 -1.21 8.53
C PRO A 72 -2.48 -1.34 7.99
N PRO A 73 -2.21 -2.01 6.85
CA PRO A 73 -0.86 -2.09 6.32
C PRO A 73 -0.31 -0.72 5.88
N ALA A 74 -1.15 0.18 5.34
CA ALA A 74 -0.70 1.54 5.02
C ALA A 74 -0.28 2.32 6.28
N LEU A 75 -1.04 2.22 7.37
CA LEU A 75 -0.77 2.91 8.63
C LEU A 75 0.49 2.37 9.30
N PHE A 76 0.67 1.05 9.37
CA PHE A 76 1.87 0.48 9.98
C PHE A 76 3.10 0.63 9.08
N GLY A 77 2.97 0.33 7.78
CA GLY A 77 4.06 0.41 6.82
C GLY A 77 4.51 1.85 6.56
N TYR A 78 3.61 2.68 6.03
CA TYR A 78 3.94 4.06 5.65
C TYR A 78 3.78 5.04 6.82
N GLY A 79 2.68 4.92 7.56
CA GLY A 79 2.38 5.78 8.71
C GLY A 79 3.45 5.77 9.80
N VAL A 80 3.79 4.57 10.29
CA VAL A 80 4.80 4.37 11.34
C VAL A 80 6.18 4.14 10.75
N GLY A 81 6.34 3.17 9.84
CA GLY A 81 7.64 2.79 9.28
C GLY A 81 8.36 3.95 8.56
N TYR A 82 7.61 4.75 7.78
CA TYR A 82 8.14 5.94 7.10
C TYR A 82 7.80 7.26 7.80
N ARG A 83 7.26 7.19 9.03
CA ARG A 83 6.98 8.35 9.89
C ARG A 83 6.01 9.37 9.27
N VAL A 84 5.13 8.94 8.36
CA VAL A 84 4.14 9.81 7.72
C VAL A 84 3.17 10.40 8.75
N VAL A 85 2.78 9.65 9.79
CA VAL A 85 1.94 10.17 10.87
C VAL A 85 2.63 11.30 11.63
N ALA A 86 3.93 11.13 11.92
CA ALA A 86 4.71 12.18 12.58
C ALA A 86 4.83 13.42 11.69
N ALA A 87 5.06 13.24 10.38
CA ALA A 87 5.09 14.34 9.42
C ALA A 87 3.75 15.10 9.36
N ALA A 88 2.62 14.40 9.34
CA ALA A 88 1.30 15.02 9.39
C ALA A 88 1.11 15.85 10.68
N ARG A 89 1.53 15.32 11.83
CA ARG A 89 1.48 16.06 13.10
C ARG A 89 2.38 17.28 13.11
N THR A 90 3.56 17.22 12.48
CA THR A 90 4.42 18.40 12.35
C THR A 90 3.76 19.51 11.52
N LEU A 91 3.02 19.14 10.48
CA LEU A 91 2.41 20.11 9.55
C LEU A 91 1.07 20.66 10.06
N PHE A 92 0.28 19.87 10.79
CA PHE A 92 -1.09 20.21 11.16
C PHE A 92 -1.37 20.18 12.67
N GLY A 93 -0.39 19.81 13.47
CA GLY A 93 -0.59 19.46 14.88
C GLY A 93 -0.81 20.64 15.83
N GLY A 94 -0.34 21.84 15.50
CA GLY A 94 -0.42 23.02 16.38
C GLY A 94 0.44 22.90 17.63
#